data_AF-A0A2E8VI33-F1
#
_entry.id   AF-A0A2E8VI33-F1
#
_cell.length_a   1.000
_cell.length_b   1.000
_cell.length_c   1.000
_cell.angle_alpha   90.00
_cell.angle_beta   90.00
_cell.angle_gamma   90.00
#
_symmetry.space_group_name_H-M   'P 1'
#
loop_
_entity.id
_entity.type
_entity.pdbx_description
1 polymer ?
#
loop_
_entity_poly.entity_id
_entity_poly.type
_entity_poly.pdbx_seq_one_letter_code
_entity_poly.pdbx_strand_id
1 'polypeptide(L)' 'MSEALARLGITRAAGDGPVDFASRVAEARPDLATPVTAVTSAYIAVNYAGEDAFPALADAVKAFRLRAIAS' A
#
# COMPACT_ATOMS: atom_id res chain seq x y z
N MET A 1 1.32 -7.97 3.75
CA MET A 1 0.38 -6.84 3.50
C MET A 1 -0.57 -6.76 4.69
N SER A 2 -0.84 -5.56 5.22
CA SER A 2 -1.46 -5.35 6.55
C SER A 2 -2.90 -5.87 6.68
N GLU A 3 -3.22 -6.46 7.83
CA GLU A 3 -4.52 -7.02 8.25
C GLU A 3 -5.73 -6.09 7.99
N ALA A 4 -5.52 -4.78 8.03
CA ALA A 4 -6.55 -3.77 7.76
C ALA A 4 -7.17 -3.87 6.34
N LEU A 5 -6.37 -4.15 5.31
CA LEU A 5 -6.86 -4.29 3.93
C LEU A 5 -7.65 -5.59 3.73
N ALA A 6 -7.20 -6.68 4.37
CA ALA A 6 -7.93 -7.95 4.36
C ALA A 6 -9.30 -7.82 5.04
N ARG A 7 -9.39 -7.02 6.11
CA ARG A 7 -10.64 -6.70 6.80
C ARG A 7 -11.61 -5.89 5.94
N LEU A 8 -11.10 -5.14 4.96
CA LEU A 8 -11.88 -4.41 3.96
C LEU A 8 -12.21 -5.26 2.72
N GLY A 9 -11.86 -6.55 2.71
CA GLY A 9 -12.09 -7.46 1.57
C GLY A 9 -11.14 -7.24 0.39
N ILE A 10 -10.15 -6.36 0.52
CA ILE A 10 -9.22 -6.04 -0.57
C ILE A 10 -7.98 -6.93 -0.44
N THR A 11 -8.01 -8.05 -1.17
CA THR A 11 -6.92 -9.03 -1.22
C THR A 11 -6.18 -8.95 -2.55
N ARG A 12 -4.86 -9.10 -2.50
CA ARG A 12 -4.03 -9.14 -3.70
C ARG A 12 -4.20 -10.51 -4.36
N ALA A 13 -4.55 -10.54 -5.65
CA ALA A 13 -4.60 -11.78 -6.40
C ALA A 13 -3.18 -12.26 -6.73
N ALA A 14 -2.97 -13.57 -6.83
CA ALA A 14 -1.71 -14.11 -7.33
C ALA A 14 -1.52 -13.65 -8.79
N GLY A 15 -0.51 -12.81 -9.02
CA GLY A 15 -0.23 -12.21 -10.34
C GLY A 15 -0.51 -10.70 -10.44
N ASP A 16 -1.23 -10.10 -9.49
CA ASP A 16 -1.41 -8.63 -9.47
C ASP A 16 -0.07 -7.95 -9.20
N GLY A 17 0.36 -7.02 -10.07
CA GLY A 17 1.46 -6.12 -9.78
C GLY A 17 1.16 -5.23 -8.56
N PRO A 18 2.18 -4.68 -7.88
CA PRO A 18 1.93 -3.80 -6.74
C PRO A 18 1.23 -2.50 -7.17
N VAL A 19 1.39 -2.10 -8.44
CA VAL A 19 0.70 -0.98 -9.08
C VAL A 19 -0.76 -1.31 -9.33
N ASP A 20 -1.07 -2.44 -9.98
CA ASP A 20 -2.46 -2.83 -10.30
C ASP A 20 -3.29 -2.98 -9.02
N PHE A 21 -2.69 -3.56 -7.98
CA PHE A 21 -3.33 -3.65 -6.67
C PHE A 21 -3.63 -2.27 -6.06
N ALA A 22 -2.70 -1.32 -6.15
CA ALA A 22 -2.89 0.03 -5.64
C ALA A 22 -4.02 0.78 -6.38
N SER A 23 -4.07 0.63 -7.71
CA SER A 23 -5.16 1.18 -8.54
C SER A 23 -6.51 0.65 -8.10
N ARG A 24 -6.66 -0.66 -7.91
CA ARG A 24 -7.91 -1.27 -7.42
C ARG A 24 -8.31 -0.78 -6.04
N VAL A 25 -7.36 -0.63 -5.12
CA VAL A 25 -7.63 -0.05 -3.79
C VAL A 25 -8.09 1.40 -3.93
N ALA A 26 -7.44 2.21 -4.76
CA ALA A 26 -7.79 3.61 -4.97
C ALA A 26 -9.18 3.78 -5.59
N GLU A 27 -9.56 2.91 -6.53
CA GLU A 27 -10.90 2.88 -7.14
C GLU A 27 -11.99 2.52 -6.12
N ALA A 28 -11.75 1.50 -5.28
CA ALA A 28 -12.70 1.07 -4.26
C ALA A 28 -12.77 2.02 -3.06
N ARG A 29 -11.65 2.67 -2.74
CA ARG A 29 -11.46 3.54 -1.57
C ARG A 29 -10.65 4.79 -1.97
N PRO A 30 -11.32 5.79 -2.58
CA PRO A 30 -10.66 7.02 -3.03
C PRO A 30 -9.94 7.77 -1.91
N ASP A 31 -10.43 7.64 -0.67
CA ASP A 31 -9.81 8.22 0.53
C ASP A 31 -8.45 7.59 0.90
N LEU A 32 -8.18 6.38 0.38
CA LEU A 32 -6.93 5.65 0.52
C LEU A 32 -6.01 5.76 -0.70
N ALA A 33 -6.42 6.45 -1.77
CA ALA A 33 -5.67 6.53 -3.03
C ALA A 33 -4.24 7.08 -2.82
N THR A 34 -4.11 8.20 -2.11
CA THR A 34 -2.81 8.80 -1.80
C THR A 34 -1.92 7.87 -0.95
N PRO A 35 -2.35 7.38 0.22
CA PRO A 35 -1.48 6.55 1.05
C PRO A 35 -1.18 5.17 0.44
N VAL A 36 -2.09 4.55 -0.31
CA VAL A 36 -1.80 3.26 -0.96
C VAL A 36 -0.76 3.41 -2.07
N THR A 37 -0.84 4.51 -2.84
CA THR A 37 0.16 4.83 -3.87
C THR A 37 1.54 5.05 -3.25
N ALA A 38 1.62 5.75 -2.11
CA ALA A 38 2.87 5.98 -1.40
C ALA A 38 3.51 4.66 -0.92
N VAL A 39 2.74 3.75 -0.33
CA VAL A 39 3.22 2.42 0.08
C VAL A 39 3.73 1.63 -1.12
N THR A 40 2.99 1.63 -2.23
CA THR A 40 3.37 0.91 -3.45
C THR A 40 4.66 1.46 -4.04
N SER A 41 4.81 2.78 -4.16
CA SER A 41 6.05 3.39 -4.66
C SER A 41 7.25 3.08 -3.76
N ALA A 42 7.10 3.14 -2.44
CA ALA A 42 8.17 2.80 -1.52
C ALA A 42 8.55 1.31 -1.57
N TYR A 43 7.56 0.42 -1.75
CA TYR A 43 7.82 -1.01 -1.94
C TYR A 43 8.59 -1.28 -3.23
N ILE A 44 8.22 -0.61 -4.33
CA ILE A 44 8.95 -0.69 -5.59
C ILE A 44 10.38 -0.18 -5.39
N ALA A 45 10.57 0.95 -4.72
CA ALA A 45 11.90 1.50 -4.43
C ALA A 45 12.78 0.50 -3.66
N VAL A 46 12.25 -0.21 -2.66
CA VAL A 46 13.01 -1.26 -1.95
C VAL A 46 13.45 -2.40 -2.90
N ASN A 47 12.60 -2.79 -3.86
CA ASN A 47 12.97 -3.83 -4.83
C ASN A 47 14.12 -3.40 -5.77
N TYR A 48 14.31 -2.10 -5.99
CA TYR A 48 15.34 -1.58 -6.90
C TYR A 48 16.57 -1.00 -6.20
N ALA A 49 16.38 -0.31 -5.08
CA ALA A 49 17.42 0.39 -4.33
C ALA A 49 17.94 -0.41 -3.12
N GLY A 50 17.28 -1.51 -2.76
CA GLY A 50 17.69 -2.36 -1.64
C GLY A 50 17.34 -1.77 -0.28
N GLU A 51 18.12 -2.15 0.74
CA GLU A 51 17.73 -1.95 2.15
C GLU A 51 17.64 -0.48 2.57
N ASP A 52 18.34 0.43 1.89
CA ASP A 52 18.35 1.86 2.19
C ASP A 52 16.97 2.52 2.02
N ALA A 53 16.06 1.90 1.27
CA ALA A 53 14.69 2.39 1.06
C ALA A 53 13.67 1.88 2.11
N PHE A 54 14.06 0.99 3.03
CA PHE A 54 13.15 0.45 4.06
C PHE A 54 12.54 1.51 4.98
N PRO A 55 13.27 2.55 5.45
CA PRO A 55 12.68 3.56 6.32
C PRO A 55 11.47 4.26 5.68
N ALA A 56 11.58 4.63 4.40
CA ALA A 56 10.49 5.27 3.66
C ALA A 56 9.27 4.34 3.50
N LEU A 57 9.49 3.04 3.30
CA LEU A 57 8.41 2.06 3.27
C LEU A 57 7.72 1.91 4.62
N ALA A 58 8.46 1.88 5.72
CA ALA A 58 7.91 1.78 7.06
C ALA A 58 7.01 2.98 7.40
N ASP A 59 7.46 4.20 7.08
CA ASP A 59 6.70 5.43 7.27
C ASP A 59 5.41 5.45 6.44
N ALA A 60 5.50 5.06 5.16
CA ALA A 60 4.34 4.97 4.28
C ALA A 60 3.30 3.96 4.81
N VAL A 61 3.74 2.79 5.29
CA VAL A 61 2.85 1.76 5.87
C VAL A 61 2.16 2.28 7.13
N LYS A 62 2.88 3.02 7.98
CA LYS A 62 2.32 3.61 9.20
C LYS A 62 1.23 4.62 8.85
N ALA A 63 1.50 5.53 7.91
CA ALA A 63 0.53 6.51 7.44
C ALA A 63 -0.72 5.84 6.83
N PHE A 64 -0.52 4.80 6.01
CA PHE A 64 -1.62 4.03 5.43
C PHE A 64 -2.52 3.40 6.51
N ARG A 65 -1.94 2.77 7.53
CA ARG A 65 -2.72 2.15 8.62
C ARG A 65 -3.55 3.16 9.40
N LEU A 66 -2.97 4.33 9.71
CA LEU A 66 -3.70 5.40 10.41
C LEU A 66 -4.91 5.85 9.59
N ARG A 67 -4.75 6.01 8.27
CA ARG A 67 -5.86 6.42 7.41
C ARG A 67 -6.93 5.33 7.25
N ALA A 68 -6.52 4.08 7.07
CA ALA A 68 -7.42 2.94 6.89
C ALA A 68 -8.26 2.60 8.14
N ILE A 69 -7.82 3.00 9.33
CA ILE A 69 -8.58 2.83 10.58
C ILE A 69 -9.53 4.02 10.83
N ALA A 70 -9.15 5.22 10.38
CA ALA A 70 -9.89 6.46 10.59
C ALA A 70 -11.05 6.68 9.59
N SER A 71 -11.35 5.68 8.75
CA SER A 71 -12.35 5.70 7.67
C SER A 71 -13.41 4.63 7.89
#